data_AF-A0A0Q9KXU6-F1
#
_entry.id   AF-A0A0Q9KXU6-F1
#
_cell.length_a   1.000
_cell.length_b   1.000
_cell.length_c   1.000
_cell.angle_alpha   90.00
_cell.angle_beta   90.00
_cell.angle_gamma   90.00
#
_symmetry.space_group_name_H-M   'P 1'
#
loop_
_entity.id
_entity.type
_entity.pdbx_description
1 polymer ?
#
loop_
_entity_poly.entity_id
_entity_poly.type
_entity_poly.pdbx_seq_one_letter_code
_entity_poly.pdbx_strand_id
1 'polypeptide(L)'
;MTEILKTARSSYGDWTGTAAADEHQTTGHRTPYEVVGLDPDEWWIIGFDFQGSDLTSKDGLYVYAVRKDSMGITNWDAIQLHGEANGSVPVTSFLVHGVAPVELISESFNQFQVQLRTRNVGHHLDIVARDDLNYDAETNTVIPRPVPEPGALAALREARRQE
;
A
#
# COMPACT_ATOMS: atom_id res chain seq x y z
N MET A 1 -21.89 -14.45 6.26
CA MET A 1 -21.90 -13.83 4.92
C MET A 1 -20.44 -13.63 4.56
N THR A 2 -19.94 -14.31 3.53
CA THR A 2 -18.51 -14.27 3.17
C THR A 2 -18.26 -13.03 2.33
N GLU A 3 -17.48 -12.09 2.85
CA GLU A 3 -17.06 -10.90 2.11
C GLU A 3 -15.85 -11.25 1.23
N ILE A 4 -15.95 -11.00 -0.07
CA ILE A 4 -14.84 -11.21 -1.01
C ILE A 4 -14.06 -9.89 -1.10
N LEU A 5 -12.80 -9.91 -0.67
CA LEU A 5 -11.89 -8.79 -0.82
C LEU A 5 -11.64 -8.51 -2.31
N LYS A 6 -11.88 -7.27 -2.74
CA LYS A 6 -11.56 -6.78 -4.08
C LYS A 6 -10.34 -5.87 -4.01
N THR A 7 -9.74 -5.58 -5.17
CA THR A 7 -8.68 -4.57 -5.28
C THR A 7 -9.12 -3.25 -4.65
N ALA A 8 -8.19 -2.54 -4.01
CA ALA A 8 -8.46 -1.27 -3.34
C ALA A 8 -9.19 -0.27 -4.26
N ARG A 9 -10.14 0.48 -3.68
CA ARG A 9 -10.93 1.51 -4.38
C ARG A 9 -10.87 2.82 -3.61
N SER A 10 -10.72 3.93 -4.33
CA SER A 10 -10.91 5.26 -3.76
C SER A 10 -12.40 5.63 -3.80
N SER A 11 -12.88 6.37 -2.78
CA SER A 11 -14.29 6.75 -2.65
C SER A 11 -14.83 7.52 -3.85
N TYR A 12 -13.96 8.30 -4.51
CA TYR A 12 -14.30 9.10 -5.69
C TYR A 12 -13.72 8.54 -7.00
N GLY A 13 -12.96 7.44 -6.94
CA GLY A 13 -12.37 6.83 -8.14
C GLY A 13 -11.28 7.67 -8.82
N ASP A 14 -10.78 8.72 -8.17
CA ASP A 14 -9.85 9.67 -8.77
C ASP A 14 -8.52 9.02 -9.17
N TRP A 15 -8.10 8.02 -8.40
CA TRP A 15 -6.81 7.34 -8.53
C TRP A 15 -6.97 5.83 -8.37
N THR A 16 -6.26 5.10 -9.22
CA THR A 16 -6.11 3.64 -9.18
C THR A 16 -4.67 3.28 -9.52
N GLY A 17 -4.13 2.20 -8.96
CA GLY A 17 -2.72 1.91 -9.09
C GLY A 17 -2.33 0.46 -8.89
N THR A 18 -1.03 0.24 -9.02
CA THR A 18 -0.34 -1.02 -8.71
C THR A 18 0.70 -0.75 -7.63
N ALA A 19 1.01 -1.77 -6.83
CA ALA A 19 2.06 -1.73 -5.83
C ALA A 19 2.99 -2.94 -6.01
N ALA A 20 4.27 -2.75 -5.71
CA ALA A 20 5.28 -3.80 -5.65
C ALA A 20 6.22 -3.53 -4.48
N ALA A 21 6.71 -4.58 -3.84
CA ALA A 21 7.63 -4.49 -2.73
C ALA A 21 8.62 -5.65 -2.76
N ASP A 22 9.87 -5.36 -2.38
CA ASP A 22 10.91 -6.36 -2.15
C ASP A 22 11.23 -6.39 -0.65
N GLU A 23 11.25 -7.60 -0.07
CA GLU A 23 11.52 -7.79 1.35
C GLU A 23 13.01 -7.66 1.67
N HIS A 24 13.31 -7.10 2.84
CA HIS A 24 14.66 -7.13 3.39
C HIS A 24 15.11 -8.58 3.62
N GLN A 25 16.26 -8.94 3.05
CA GLN A 25 16.91 -10.24 3.27
C GLN A 25 18.18 -10.14 4.14
N THR A 26 18.39 -8.99 4.79
CA THR A 26 19.63 -8.64 5.49
C THR A 26 19.44 -8.58 7.00
N THR A 27 20.46 -8.98 7.76
CA THR A 27 20.49 -8.94 9.22
C THR A 27 20.21 -7.54 9.76
N GLY A 28 19.34 -7.43 10.78
CA GLY A 28 19.00 -6.16 11.44
C GLY A 28 17.65 -5.56 11.03
N HIS A 29 16.96 -6.18 10.07
CA HIS A 29 15.60 -5.85 9.66
C HIS A 29 14.61 -6.91 10.14
N ARG A 30 13.35 -6.50 10.32
CA ARG A 30 12.28 -7.39 10.74
C ARG A 30 11.46 -7.80 9.52
N THR A 31 11.24 -9.10 9.40
CA THR A 31 10.29 -9.65 8.43
C THR A 31 8.88 -9.09 8.68
N PRO A 32 8.00 -9.06 7.67
CA PRO A 32 6.63 -8.63 7.86
C PRO A 32 5.90 -9.42 8.96
N TYR A 33 6.21 -10.72 9.10
CA TYR A 33 5.69 -11.58 10.17
C TYR A 33 6.08 -11.08 11.55
N GLU A 34 7.36 -10.78 11.75
CA GLU A 34 7.85 -10.24 13.02
C GLU A 34 7.22 -8.89 13.35
N VAL A 35 7.07 -8.01 12.36
CA VAL A 35 6.47 -6.67 12.54
C VAL A 35 5.02 -6.78 13.00
N VAL A 36 4.22 -7.59 12.32
CA VAL A 36 2.77 -7.70 12.61
C VAL A 36 2.46 -8.72 13.71
N GLY A 37 3.46 -9.45 14.19
CA GLY A 37 3.35 -10.43 15.27
C GLY A 37 2.62 -11.71 14.86
N LEU A 38 2.73 -12.12 13.60
CA LEU A 38 2.10 -13.36 13.09
C LEU A 38 3.13 -14.49 13.03
N ASP A 39 2.74 -15.68 13.48
CA ASP A 39 3.61 -16.86 13.45
C ASP A 39 3.79 -17.39 12.02
N PRO A 40 5.02 -17.35 11.45
CA PRO A 40 5.28 -17.85 10.11
C PRO A 40 5.16 -19.37 9.98
N ASP A 41 5.14 -20.14 11.08
CA ASP A 41 4.90 -21.58 11.04
C ASP A 41 3.41 -21.93 10.98
N GLU A 42 2.53 -21.02 11.41
CA GLU A 42 1.08 -21.22 11.37
C GLU A 42 0.39 -20.54 10.18
N TRP A 43 0.98 -19.50 9.61
CA TRP A 43 0.32 -18.64 8.63
C TRP A 43 1.17 -18.34 7.39
N TRP A 44 0.48 -18.16 6.26
CA TRP A 44 1.01 -17.55 5.04
C TRP A 44 0.38 -16.17 4.87
N ILE A 45 1.16 -15.09 5.00
CA ILE A 45 0.70 -13.74 4.63
C ILE A 45 0.56 -13.66 3.11
N ILE A 46 -0.64 -13.27 2.65
CA ILE A 46 -0.99 -13.16 1.21
C ILE A 46 -1.09 -11.69 0.77
N GLY A 47 -1.35 -10.77 1.70
CA GLY A 47 -1.43 -9.37 1.37
C GLY A 47 -1.54 -8.45 2.57
N PHE A 48 -1.25 -7.18 2.31
CA PHE A 48 -1.44 -6.07 3.23
C PHE A 48 -2.42 -5.07 2.63
N ASP A 49 -3.16 -4.38 3.48
CA ASP A 49 -4.01 -3.28 3.08
C ASP A 49 -3.85 -2.10 4.04
N PHE A 50 -3.51 -0.96 3.44
CA PHE A 50 -3.22 0.28 4.14
C PHE A 50 -4.42 1.19 3.99
N GLN A 51 -5.23 1.25 5.04
CA GLN A 51 -6.46 2.01 5.09
C GLN A 51 -6.32 3.25 5.96
N GLY A 52 -7.22 4.21 5.74
CA GLY A 52 -7.27 5.47 6.48
C GLY A 52 -6.67 6.65 5.73
N SER A 53 -6.74 7.82 6.35
CA SER A 53 -6.26 9.07 5.77
C SER A 53 -4.77 9.32 6.02
N ASP A 54 -4.12 8.50 6.84
CA ASP A 54 -2.77 8.73 7.35
C ASP A 54 -2.04 7.40 7.55
N LEU A 55 -0.94 7.20 6.82
CA LEU A 55 -0.09 6.01 6.90
C LEU A 55 0.79 5.97 8.17
N THR A 56 0.80 7.04 8.96
CA THR A 56 1.46 7.10 10.28
C THR A 56 0.52 6.68 11.41
N SER A 57 -0.78 6.53 11.13
CA SER A 57 -1.75 6.04 12.11
C SER A 57 -1.62 4.54 12.35
N LYS A 58 -1.75 4.12 13.61
CA LYS A 58 -1.55 2.73 14.08
C LYS A 58 -2.78 1.83 13.94
N ASP A 59 -3.86 2.35 13.37
CA ASP A 59 -5.13 1.63 13.17
C ASP A 59 -5.49 1.49 11.69
N GLY A 60 -4.52 1.71 10.80
CA GLY A 60 -4.69 1.70 9.35
C GLY A 60 -4.13 0.47 8.65
N LEU A 61 -3.68 -0.55 9.38
CA LEU A 61 -2.98 -1.70 8.79
C LEU A 61 -3.80 -2.99 8.92
N TYR A 62 -4.14 -3.58 7.79
CA TYR A 62 -4.72 -4.92 7.72
C TYR A 62 -3.74 -5.92 7.09
N VAL A 63 -3.73 -7.13 7.63
CA VAL A 63 -2.99 -8.29 7.10
C VAL A 63 -3.99 -9.36 6.71
N TYR A 64 -3.85 -9.91 5.52
CA TYR A 64 -4.62 -11.06 5.05
C TYR A 64 -3.71 -12.27 5.01
N ALA A 65 -4.05 -13.31 5.77
CA ALA A 65 -3.23 -14.52 5.85
C ALA A 65 -4.06 -15.80 5.78
N VAL A 66 -3.48 -16.83 5.18
CA VAL A 66 -4.04 -18.18 5.09
C VAL A 66 -3.40 -19.05 6.16
N ARG A 67 -4.22 -19.81 6.90
CA ARG A 67 -3.70 -20.74 7.90
C ARG A 67 -3.10 -21.97 7.22
N LYS A 68 -1.90 -22.37 7.63
CA LYS A 68 -1.27 -23.60 7.18
C LYS A 68 -2.08 -24.82 7.63
N ASP A 69 -2.07 -25.85 6.80
CA ASP A 69 -2.80 -27.11 6.99
C ASP A 69 -4.32 -26.97 7.14
N SER A 70 -4.86 -25.79 6.83
CA SER A 70 -6.30 -25.58 6.72
C SER A 70 -6.78 -25.89 5.31
N MET A 71 -7.94 -26.55 5.18
CA MET A 71 -8.62 -26.73 3.88
C MET A 71 -7.74 -27.36 2.77
N GLY A 72 -6.77 -28.19 3.14
CA GLY A 72 -5.83 -28.82 2.17
C GLY A 72 -4.73 -27.89 1.65
N ILE A 73 -4.56 -26.71 2.24
CA ILE A 73 -3.54 -25.74 1.87
C ILE A 73 -2.24 -26.04 2.62
N THR A 74 -1.31 -26.67 1.92
CA THR A 74 -0.01 -27.08 2.47
C THR A 74 1.17 -26.25 1.93
N ASN A 75 0.99 -25.57 0.80
CA ASN A 75 2.01 -24.76 0.14
C ASN A 75 1.39 -23.66 -0.75
N TRP A 76 2.24 -22.84 -1.38
CA TRP A 76 1.82 -21.76 -2.28
C TRP A 76 1.01 -22.23 -3.48
N ASP A 77 1.39 -23.34 -4.11
CA ASP A 77 0.65 -23.89 -5.26
C ASP A 77 -0.78 -24.30 -4.84
N ALA A 78 -0.94 -24.86 -3.64
CA ALA A 78 -2.25 -25.21 -3.09
C ALA A 78 -3.14 -23.98 -2.84
N ILE A 79 -2.54 -22.85 -2.43
CA ILE A 79 -3.26 -21.57 -2.30
C ILE A 79 -3.80 -21.12 -3.66
N GLN A 80 -2.95 -21.15 -4.69
CA GLN A 80 -3.35 -20.76 -6.04
C GLN A 80 -4.44 -21.68 -6.59
N LEU A 81 -4.26 -23.00 -6.49
CA LEU A 81 -5.25 -24.00 -6.93
C LEU A 81 -6.59 -23.84 -6.21
N HIS A 82 -6.56 -23.58 -4.89
CA HIS A 82 -7.78 -23.30 -4.14
C HIS A 82 -8.47 -22.02 -4.66
N GLY A 83 -7.69 -20.97 -4.93
CA GLY A 83 -8.18 -19.72 -5.52
C GLY A 83 -8.85 -19.91 -6.88
N GLU A 84 -8.22 -20.66 -7.78
CA GLU A 84 -8.74 -20.99 -9.12
C GLU A 84 -10.02 -21.82 -9.05
N ALA A 85 -10.06 -22.83 -8.16
CA ALA A 85 -11.21 -23.72 -8.02
C ALA A 85 -12.44 -23.05 -7.39
N ASN A 86 -12.23 -22.12 -6.45
CA ASN A 86 -13.30 -21.51 -5.65
C ASN A 86 -13.57 -20.04 -5.99
N GLY A 87 -12.80 -19.46 -6.93
CA GLY A 87 -12.87 -18.04 -7.30
C GLY A 87 -12.32 -17.08 -6.24
N SER A 88 -11.79 -17.57 -5.12
CA SER A 88 -11.21 -16.77 -4.04
C SER A 88 -10.29 -17.61 -3.14
N VAL A 89 -9.32 -16.94 -2.52
CA VAL A 89 -8.42 -17.53 -1.52
C VAL A 89 -9.00 -17.31 -0.11
N PRO A 90 -9.04 -18.34 0.76
CA PRO A 90 -9.67 -18.24 2.08
C PRO A 90 -8.71 -17.60 3.07
N VAL A 91 -8.75 -16.26 3.15
CA VAL A 91 -7.91 -15.48 4.06
C VAL A 91 -8.63 -15.14 5.36
N THR A 92 -7.89 -15.10 6.46
CA THR A 92 -8.26 -14.39 7.69
C THR A 92 -7.75 -12.95 7.57
N SER A 93 -8.61 -11.97 7.87
CA SER A 93 -8.23 -10.56 7.98
C SER A 93 -7.90 -10.23 9.43
N PHE A 94 -6.71 -9.67 9.66
CA PHE A 94 -6.24 -9.18 10.94
C PHE A 94 -6.09 -7.66 10.86
N LEU A 95 -6.78 -6.93 11.74
CA LEU A 95 -6.46 -5.53 12.02
C LEU A 95 -5.23 -5.52 12.94
N VAL A 96 -4.13 -4.96 12.46
CA VAL A 96 -2.88 -4.86 13.22
C VAL A 96 -2.90 -3.57 14.02
N HIS A 97 -3.03 -3.70 15.34
CA HIS A 97 -2.94 -2.56 16.24
C HIS A 97 -1.50 -2.26 16.63
N GLY A 98 -1.19 -0.98 16.84
CA GLY A 98 0.08 -0.55 17.41
C GLY A 98 1.22 -0.40 16.38
N VAL A 99 0.99 -0.83 15.14
CA VAL A 99 1.92 -0.76 14.02
C VAL A 99 1.33 0.14 12.94
N ALA A 100 2.04 1.21 12.58
CA ALA A 100 1.63 2.06 11.47
C ALA A 100 2.03 1.44 10.12
N PRO A 101 1.26 1.63 9.03
CA PRO A 101 1.67 1.18 7.69
C PRO A 101 3.08 1.61 7.28
N VAL A 102 3.48 2.84 7.64
CA VAL A 102 4.83 3.35 7.34
C VAL A 102 5.94 2.59 8.09
N GLU A 103 5.66 2.11 9.31
CA GLU A 103 6.62 1.34 10.11
C GLU A 103 6.88 -0.01 9.42
N LEU A 104 5.81 -0.71 9.01
CA LEU A 104 5.92 -1.97 8.24
C LEU A 104 6.76 -1.79 6.97
N ILE A 105 6.49 -0.73 6.20
CA ILE A 105 7.24 -0.47 4.97
C ILE A 105 8.73 -0.26 5.30
N SER A 106 9.03 0.57 6.29
CA SER A 106 10.41 0.94 6.63
C SER A 106 11.22 -0.19 7.26
N GLU A 107 10.58 -1.09 8.02
CA GLU A 107 11.27 -2.17 8.70
C GLU A 107 11.44 -3.41 7.81
N SER A 108 10.46 -3.69 6.95
CA SER A 108 10.38 -4.96 6.23
C SER A 108 10.72 -4.90 4.75
N PHE A 109 10.67 -3.73 4.09
CA PHE A 109 10.92 -3.65 2.65
C PHE A 109 12.13 -2.77 2.31
N ASN A 110 13.05 -3.31 1.51
CA ASN A 110 14.17 -2.52 0.96
C ASN A 110 13.73 -1.67 -0.23
N GLN A 111 12.67 -2.09 -0.92
CA GLN A 111 12.03 -1.36 -2.00
C GLN A 111 10.52 -1.44 -1.82
N PHE A 112 9.86 -0.29 -1.87
CA PHE A 112 8.42 -0.18 -1.88
C PHE A 112 8.00 0.83 -2.96
N GLN A 113 7.31 0.36 -3.98
CA GLN A 113 6.88 1.16 -5.12
C GLN A 113 5.36 1.18 -5.20
N VAL A 114 4.80 2.40 -5.25
CA VAL A 114 3.39 2.63 -5.56
C VAL A 114 3.31 3.55 -6.75
N GLN A 115 2.56 3.15 -7.78
CA GLN A 115 2.23 3.99 -8.91
C GLN A 115 0.72 4.22 -8.94
N LEU A 116 0.30 5.45 -8.65
CA LEU A 116 -1.09 5.89 -8.77
C LEU A 116 -1.30 6.63 -10.08
N ARG A 117 -2.36 6.28 -10.81
CA ARG A 117 -2.73 6.90 -12.09
C ARG A 117 -4.11 7.50 -11.98
N THR A 118 -4.27 8.74 -12.43
CA THR A 118 -5.56 9.44 -12.39
C THR A 118 -6.52 8.82 -13.40
N ARG A 119 -7.80 8.71 -13.01
CA ARG A 119 -8.91 8.27 -13.88
C ARG A 119 -8.67 6.95 -14.63
N ASN A 120 -7.73 6.15 -14.16
CA ASN A 120 -7.24 4.95 -14.85
C ASN A 120 -7.08 5.19 -16.36
N VAL A 121 -6.13 6.03 -16.78
CA VAL A 121 -5.84 6.38 -18.19
C VAL A 121 -5.63 5.19 -19.15
N GLY A 122 -5.72 3.93 -18.69
CA GLY A 122 -5.94 2.75 -19.52
C GLY A 122 -4.75 2.30 -20.37
N HIS A 123 -3.67 3.08 -20.37
CA HIS A 123 -2.49 2.87 -21.20
C HIS A 123 -1.20 2.88 -20.38
N HIS A 124 -0.12 2.36 -20.97
CA HIS A 124 1.22 2.55 -20.45
C HIS A 124 1.61 4.03 -20.57
N LEU A 125 2.41 4.51 -19.61
CA LEU A 125 2.94 5.88 -19.65
C LEU A 125 4.29 5.85 -20.37
N ASP A 126 4.42 6.64 -21.43
CA ASP A 126 5.70 6.87 -22.10
C ASP A 126 6.42 8.05 -21.42
N ILE A 127 7.68 7.85 -21.06
CA ILE A 127 8.49 8.86 -20.37
C ILE A 127 9.22 9.69 -21.43
N VAL A 128 8.66 10.85 -21.75
CA VAL A 128 9.18 11.75 -22.80
C VAL A 128 10.32 12.67 -22.31
N ALA A 129 10.38 12.92 -21.00
CA ALA A 129 11.41 13.74 -20.36
C ALA A 129 11.51 13.36 -18.86
N ARG A 130 12.62 13.74 -18.20
CA ARG A 130 12.82 13.62 -16.76
C ARG A 130 13.29 14.97 -16.23
N ASP A 131 12.58 15.47 -15.22
CA ASP A 131 12.89 16.71 -14.52
C ASP A 131 12.72 16.48 -13.01
N ASP A 132 13.51 17.20 -12.21
CA ASP A 132 13.41 17.17 -10.76
C ASP A 132 12.53 18.32 -10.25
N LEU A 133 11.58 18.01 -9.36
CA LEU A 133 10.73 19.01 -8.71
C LEU A 133 11.20 19.26 -7.28
N ASN A 134 11.14 20.53 -6.84
CA ASN A 134 11.64 20.99 -5.54
C ASN A 134 13.15 20.78 -5.34
N TYR A 135 13.91 20.79 -6.43
CA TYR A 135 15.35 20.64 -6.41
C TYR A 135 15.96 21.59 -7.43
N ASP A 136 17.00 22.30 -7.02
CA ASP A 136 17.82 23.13 -7.88
C ASP A 136 19.09 22.34 -8.23
N ALA A 137 19.17 21.91 -9.49
CA ALA A 137 20.26 21.10 -10.00
C ALA A 137 21.57 21.90 -10.14
N GLU A 138 21.52 23.22 -10.30
CA GLU A 138 22.71 24.05 -10.41
C GLU A 138 23.37 24.24 -9.05
N THR A 139 22.57 24.40 -8.00
CA THR A 139 23.07 24.60 -6.64
C THR A 139 23.14 23.30 -5.82
N ASN A 140 22.59 22.20 -6.34
CA ASN A 140 22.44 20.93 -5.63
C ASN A 140 21.69 21.10 -4.29
N THR A 141 20.61 21.89 -4.30
CA THR A 141 19.84 22.18 -3.09
C THR A 141 18.36 21.83 -3.23
N VAL A 142 17.77 21.35 -2.14
CA VAL A 142 16.31 21.12 -2.07
C VAL A 142 15.63 22.47 -1.89
N ILE A 143 14.73 22.80 -2.80
CA ILE A 143 13.93 24.01 -2.74
C ILE A 143 12.81 23.77 -1.71
N PRO A 144 12.70 24.60 -0.66
CA PRO A 144 11.64 24.45 0.33
C PRO A 144 10.27 24.52 -0.33
N ARG A 145 9.38 23.57 0.01
CA ARG A 145 7.99 23.67 -0.45
C ARG A 145 7.37 24.95 0.16
N PRO A 146 6.73 25.80 -0.66
CA PRO A 146 6.06 26.98 -0.13
C PRO A 146 4.95 26.54 0.81
N VAL A 147 4.97 27.05 2.05
CA VAL A 147 3.86 26.90 2.97
C VAL A 147 2.77 27.87 2.50
N PRO A 148 1.57 27.39 2.10
CA PRO A 148 0.52 28.30 1.68
C PRO A 148 0.13 29.21 2.86
N GLU A 149 0.08 30.52 2.61
CA GLU A 149 -0.37 31.52 3.58
C GLU A 149 -1.72 31.11 4.17
N PRO A 150 -1.94 31.30 5.48
CA PRO A 150 -3.23 31.03 6.11
C PRO A 150 -4.37 31.74 5.36
N GLY A 151 -5.29 30.97 4.79
CA GLY A 151 -6.44 31.47 4.02
C GLY A 151 -6.33 31.36 2.49
N ALA A 152 -5.13 31.16 1.93
CA ALA A 152 -4.95 31.01 0.47
C ALA A 152 -5.71 29.80 -0.10
N LEU A 153 -5.72 28.68 0.63
CA LEU A 153 -6.43 27.47 0.23
C LEU A 153 -7.96 27.61 0.33
N ALA A 154 -8.46 28.46 1.25
CA ALA A 154 -9.87 28.75 1.38
C ALA A 154 -10.36 29.61 0.19
N ALA A 155 -9.60 30.65 -0.16
CA ALA A 155 -9.89 31.51 -1.31
C ALA A 155 -9.89 30.72 -2.64
N LEU A 156 -8.92 29.80 -2.82
CA LEU A 156 -8.87 28.93 -4.01
C LEU A 156 -10.07 27.96 -4.10
N ARG A 157 -10.58 27.47 -2.96
CA ARG A 157 -11.75 26.59 -2.93
C ARG A 157 -13.05 27.33 -3.21
N GLU A 158 -13.18 28.59 -2.78
CA GLU A 158 -14.33 29.44 -3.09
C GLU A 158 -14.36 29.82 -4.58
N ALA A 159 -13.21 30.19 -5.15
CA ALA A 159 -13.11 30.52 -6.58
C ALA A 159 -13.53 29.32 -7.47
N ARG A 160 -13.06 28.11 -7.16
CA ARG A 160 -13.44 26.88 -7.88
C ARG A 160 -14.89 26.44 -7.74
N ARG A 161 -15.65 26.99 -6.77
CA ARG A 161 -17.09 26.71 -6.62
C ARG A 161 -17.97 27.66 -7.44
N GLN A 162 -17.40 28.76 -7.94
CA GLN A 162 -18.10 29.75 -8.75
C GLN A 162 -17.92 29.54 -10.26
N GLU A 163 -17.09 28.57 -10.66
CA GLU A 163 -16.93 28.06 -12.03
C GLU A 163 -17.75 26.78 -12.24
#